data_AF-A0ABD5W875-F1
#
_entry.id   AF-A0ABD5W875-F1
#
_cell.length_a   1.000
_cell.length_b   1.000
_cell.length_c   1.000
_cell.angle_alpha   90.00
_cell.angle_beta   90.00
_cell.angle_gamma   90.00
#
_symmetry.space_group_name_H-M   'P 1'
#
loop_
_entity.id
_entity.type
_entity.pdbx_description
1 polymer ?
#
loop_
_entity_poly.entity_id
_entity_poly.type
_entity_poly.pdbx_seq_one_letter_code
_entity_poly.pdbx_strand_id
1 'polypeptide(L)' 'MSIQILGMAVAETTIAVVLLAFVGGMCVPFRYGIERLRGFGRAVVSKLPYKPPADPGGDVRETAAPDGDGAEK' A
#
# COMPACT_ATOMS: atom_id res chain seq x y z
N MET A 1 -13.65 27.77 7.49
CA MET A 1 -14.35 28.08 8.75
C MET A 1 -14.41 26.80 9.60
N SER A 2 -14.88 26.86 10.84
CA SER A 2 -14.97 25.69 11.74
C SER A 2 -16.42 25.45 12.18
N ILE A 3 -16.85 24.20 12.12
CA ILE A 3 -18.19 23.77 12.53
C ILE A 3 -18.11 23.18 13.94
N GLN A 4 -19.04 23.55 14.82
CA GLN A 4 -19.13 22.95 16.15
C GLN A 4 -19.98 21.69 16.12
N ILE A 5 -19.40 20.58 16.58
CA ILE A 5 -20.10 19.29 16.71
C ILE A 5 -19.81 18.77 18.11
N LEU A 6 -20.87 18.54 18.91
CA LEU A 6 -20.76 17.95 20.25
C LEU A 6 -19.74 18.66 21.18
N GLY A 7 -19.64 20.00 21.07
CA GLY A 7 -18.68 20.81 21.84
C GLY A 7 -17.24 20.82 21.28
N MET A 8 -16.97 20.10 20.19
CA MET A 8 -15.67 20.09 19.51
C MET A 8 -15.71 21.00 18.28
N ALA A 9 -14.67 21.82 18.11
CA ALA A 9 -14.47 22.59 16.88
C ALA A 9 -13.82 21.69 15.83
N VAL A 10 -14.54 21.40 14.75
CA VAL A 10 -14.04 20.60 13.63
C VAL A 10 -13.83 21.52 12.43
N ALA A 11 -12.66 21.44 11.81
CA ALA A 11 -12.38 22.18 10.58
C ALA A 11 -13.25 21.64 9.43
N GLU A 12 -13.86 22.54 8.66
CA GLU A 12 -14.66 22.18 7.48
C GLU A 12 -13.88 21.36 6.46
N THR A 13 -12.59 21.66 6.30
CA THR A 13 -11.69 20.91 5.41
C THR A 13 -11.58 19.45 5.84
N THR A 14 -11.54 19.17 7.13
CA THR A 14 -11.50 17.79 7.65
C THR A 14 -12.79 17.05 7.32
N ILE A 15 -13.94 17.69 7.51
CA ILE A 15 -15.25 17.11 7.17
C ILE A 15 -15.33 16.83 5.67
N ALA A 16 -14.92 17.79 4.83
CA ALA A 16 -14.91 17.64 3.38
C ALA A 16 -14.00 16.48 2.92
N VAL A 17 -12.82 16.35 3.51
CA VAL A 17 -11.89 15.24 3.19
C VAL A 17 -12.47 13.90 3.60
N VAL A 18 -13.09 13.81 4.78
CA VAL A 18 -13.72 12.56 5.25
C VAL A 18 -14.88 12.16 4.33
N LEU A 19 -15.74 13.12 3.96
CA LEU A 19 -16.85 12.86 3.03
C LEU A 19 -16.34 12.45 1.65
N LEU A 20 -15.31 13.10 1.14
CA LEU A 20 -14.69 12.76 -0.13
C LEU A 20 -14.11 11.34 -0.12
N ALA A 21 -13.39 10.98 0.95
CA ALA A 21 -12.83 9.64 1.12
C ALA A 21 -13.92 8.58 1.26
N PHE A 22 -15.01 8.88 1.96
CA PHE A 22 -16.14 7.98 2.12
C PHE A 22 -16.87 7.72 0.79
N VAL A 23 -17.25 8.79 0.07
CA VAL A 23 -17.93 8.67 -1.22
C VAL A 23 -17.02 8.02 -2.26
N GLY A 24 -15.76 8.45 -2.33
CA GLY A 24 -14.76 7.83 -3.19
C GLY A 24 -14.55 6.34 -2.87
N GLY A 25 -14.57 5.98 -1.58
CA GLY A 25 -14.49 4.60 -1.13
C GLY A 25 -15.72 3.76 -1.52
N MET A 26 -16.92 4.32 -1.46
CA MET A 26 -18.16 3.66 -1.92
C MET A 26 -18.16 3.43 -3.44
N CYS A 27 -17.53 4.31 -4.22
CA CYS A 27 -17.41 4.17 -5.66
C CYS A 27 -16.40 3.09 -6.10
N VAL A 28 -15.52 2.64 -5.20
CA VAL A 28 -14.54 1.58 -5.49
C VAL A 28 -15.09 0.23 -5.04
N PRO A 29 -15.29 -0.73 -5.95
CA PRO A 29 -15.68 -2.08 -5.56
C PRO A 29 -14.61 -2.67 -4.63
N PHE A 30 -15.00 -3.03 -3.40
CA PHE A 30 -14.08 -3.40 -2.32
C PHE A 30 -13.09 -4.50 -2.72
N ARG A 31 -13.54 -5.49 -3.51
CA ARG A 31 -12.71 -6.57 -4.05
C ARG A 31 -11.65 -6.06 -5.04
N TYR A 32 -12.02 -5.13 -5.92
CA TYR A 32 -11.10 -4.54 -6.89
C TYR A 32 -10.04 -3.67 -6.21
N GLY A 33 -10.43 -2.88 -5.20
CA GLY A 33 -9.51 -2.07 -4.41
C GLY A 33 -8.45 -2.92 -3.70
N ILE A 34 -8.87 -3.99 -3.03
CA ILE A 34 -7.96 -4.90 -2.31
C ILE A 34 -6.96 -5.56 -3.27
N GLU A 35 -7.40 -6.01 -4.44
CA GLU A 35 -6.51 -6.66 -5.41
C GLU A 35 -5.44 -5.69 -5.93
N ARG A 36 -5.83 -4.43 -6.19
CA ARG A 36 -4.90 -3.37 -6.59
C ARG A 36 -3.92 -3.00 -5.48
N LEU A 37 -4.36 -2.93 -4.24
CA LEU A 37 -3.48 -2.68 -3.08
C LEU A 37 -2.49 -3.83 -2.85
N ARG A 38 -2.92 -5.08 -3.04
CA ARG A 38 -2.03 -6.25 -2.99
C ARG A 38 -0.98 -6.23 -4.10
N GLY A 39 -1.39 -5.93 -5.33
CA GLY A 39 -0.48 -5.80 -6.47
C GLY A 39 0.52 -4.66 -6.29
N PHE A 40 0.05 -3.49 -5.84
CA PHE A 40 0.89 -2.35 -5.51
C PHE A 40 1.86 -2.67 -4.38
N GLY A 41 1.39 -3.30 -3.29
CA GLY A 41 2.25 -3.70 -2.17
C GLY A 41 3.37 -4.63 -2.59
N ARG A 42 3.09 -5.63 -3.44
CA ARG A 42 4.12 -6.52 -4.01
C ARG A 42 5.13 -5.75 -4.86
N ALA A 43 4.68 -4.80 -5.67
CA ALA A 43 5.55 -3.98 -6.51
C ALA A 43 6.44 -3.01 -5.70
N VAL A 44 5.94 -2.50 -4.57
CA VAL A 44 6.74 -1.68 -3.65
C VAL A 44 7.76 -2.54 -2.91
N VAL A 45 7.33 -3.71 -2.41
CA VAL A 45 8.22 -4.64 -1.69
C VAL A 45 9.36 -5.14 -2.59
N SER A 46 9.12 -5.40 -3.88
CA SER A 46 10.18 -5.82 -4.80
C SER A 46 11.24 -4.73 -5.06
N LYS A 47 10.98 -3.48 -4.69
CA LYS A 47 11.92 -2.36 -4.80
C LYS A 47 12.68 -2.10 -3.51
N LEU A 48 12.27 -2.71 -2.40
CA LEU A 48 13.03 -2.61 -1.15
C LEU A 48 14.29 -3.47 -1.27
N PRO A 49 15.47 -2.96 -0.85
CA PRO A 49 16.68 -3.77 -0.73
C PRO A 49 16.48 -4.75 0.42
N TYR A 50 15.79 -5.85 0.15
CA TYR A 50 15.59 -6.93 1.10
C TYR A 50 16.89 -7.74 1.18
N LYS A 51 17.53 -7.70 2.34
CA LYS A 51 18.59 -8.64 2.67
C LYS A 51 17.95 -9.77 3.46
N PRO A 52 17.92 -11.02 2.93
CA PRO A 52 17.42 -12.15 3.69
C PRO A 52 18.14 -12.22 5.03
N PRO A 53 17.43 -12.48 6.14
CA PRO A 53 18.10 -12.77 7.40
C PRO A 53 19.03 -13.96 7.19
N ALA A 54 20.28 -13.83 7.63
CA ALA A 54 21.22 -14.94 7.58
C ALA A 54 20.66 -16.08 8.43
N ASP A 55 20.65 -17.30 7.88
CA ASP A 55 20.30 -18.48 8.67
C ASP A 55 21.26 -18.58 9.88
N PRO A 56 20.78 -19.02 11.06
CA PRO A 56 21.62 -19.24 12.24
C PRO A 56 22.57 -20.41 11.95
N GLY A 57 23.68 -20.13 11.27
CA GLY A 57 24.56 -21.14 10.68
C GLY A 57 25.49 -20.63 9.59
N GLY A 58 25.22 -19.46 8.98
CA GLY A 58 26.17 -18.83 8.06
C GLY A 58 26.07 -19.26 6.60
N ASP A 59 24.92 -19.78 6.18
CA ASP A 59 24.64 -20.04 4.77
C ASP A 59 23.74 -18.92 4.25
N VAL A 60 24.28 -18.02 3.44
CA VAL A 60 23.44 -17.04 2.71
C VAL A 60 22.70 -17.82 1.63
N ARG A 61 21.48 -18.27 1.92
CA ARG A 61 20.56 -18.70 0.87
C ARG A 61 20.17 -17.47 0.06
N GLU A 62 20.87 -17.27 -1.04
CA GLU A 62 20.51 -16.34 -2.10
C GLU A 62 19.09 -16.71 -2.57
N THR A 63 18.11 -15.98 -2.06
CA THR A 63 16.72 -16.17 -2.44
C THR A 63 16.61 -15.61 -3.85
N ALA A 64 16.42 -16.50 -4.81
CA ALA A 64 16.39 -16.22 -6.24
C ALA A 64 15.70 -14.88 -6.56
N ALA A 65 16.47 -13.97 -7.17
CA ALA A 65 15.90 -12.82 -7.85
C ALA A 65 14.91 -13.32 -8.92
N PRO A 66 13.78 -12.64 -9.16
CA PRO A 66 12.94 -12.98 -10.29
C PRO A 66 13.74 -12.64 -11.56
N ASP A 67 14.15 -13.68 -12.29
CA ASP A 67 14.76 -13.57 -13.61
C ASP A 67 13.85 -12.77 -14.53
N GLY A 68 14.19 -11.50 -14.71
CA GLY A 68 13.73 -10.69 -15.81
C GLY A 68 14.83 -10.64 -16.84
N ASP A 69 14.85 -11.59 -17.77
CA ASP A 69 15.25 -11.30 -19.15
C ASP A 69 14.73 -12.39 -20.09
N GLY A 70 13.66 -12.06 -20.79
CA GLY A 70 13.33 -12.73 -22.04
C GLY A 70 14.14 -12.06 -23.14
N ALA A 71 15.30 -12.60 -23.46
CA ALA A 71 16.05 -12.22 -24.66
C ALA A 71 16.86 -13.42 -25.20
N GLU A 72 16.51 -13.79 -26.44
CA GLU A 72 17.43 -14.26 -27.48
C GLU A 72 18.05 -15.67 -27.38
N LYS A 73 17.39 -16.68 -27.99
CA LYS A 73 17.80 -17.28 -29.28
C LYS A 73 16.85 -18.37 -29.75
#